data_AF-A0A962YJM5-F1
#
_entry.id   AF-A0A962YJM5-F1
#
_cell.length_a   1.000
_cell.length_b   1.000
_cell.length_c   1.000
_cell.angle_alpha   90.00
_cell.angle_beta   90.00
_cell.angle_gamma   90.00
#
_symmetry.space_group_name_H-M   'P 1'
#
loop_
_entity.id
_entity.type
_entity.pdbx_description
1 polymer ?
#
loop_
_entity_poly.entity_id
_entity_poly.type
_entity_poly.pdbx_seq_one_letter_code
_entity_poly.pdbx_strand_id
1 'polypeptide(L)' 'MSRKHFEDVLQEQHVGTYSFYRKLPERSREEIFLDYSGGASMEALRKKIIDRFLHP' A
#
# COMPACT_ATOMS: atom_id res chain seq x y z
N MET A 1 -13.22 -7.30 1.11
CA MET A 1 -12.08 -6.93 0.24
C MET A 1 -10.91 -7.84 0.57
N SER A 2 -10.20 -8.37 -0.43
CA SER A 2 -9.02 -9.22 -0.19
C SER A 2 -7.73 -8.41 -0.40
N ARG A 3 -6.65 -8.81 0.27
CA ARG A 3 -5.32 -8.20 0.11
C ARG A 3 -4.81 -8.30 -1.32
N LYS A 4 -5.08 -9.43 -1.99
CA LYS A 4 -4.75 -9.63 -3.40
C LYS A 4 -5.42 -8.57 -4.29
N HIS A 5 -6.71 -8.30 -4.09
CA HIS A 5 -7.40 -7.27 -4.89
C HIS A 5 -6.80 -5.88 -4.70
N PHE A 6 -6.47 -5.50 -3.45
CA PHE A 6 -5.77 -4.26 -3.18
C PHE A 6 -4.42 -4.20 -3.91
N GLU A 7 -3.63 -5.28 -3.84
CA GLU A 7 -2.32 -5.36 -4.49
C GLU A 7 -2.44 -5.31 -6.02
N ASP A 8 -3.45 -5.95 -6.60
CA ASP A 8 -3.74 -5.90 -8.04
C ASP A 8 -4.08 -4.45 -8.46
N VAL A 9 -4.95 -3.75 -7.73
CA VAL A 9 -5.28 -2.33 -7.99
C VAL A 9 -4.04 -1.44 -7.89
N LEU A 10 -3.22 -1.66 -6.85
CA LEU A 10 -1.98 -0.90 -6.64
C LEU A 10 -0.98 -1.15 -7.78
N GLN A 11 -0.87 -2.41 -8.25
CA GLN A 11 0.01 -2.81 -9.32
C GLN A 11 -0.44 -2.27 -10.68
N GLU A 12 -1.74 -2.33 -11.00
CA GLU A 12 -2.29 -1.89 -12.28
C GLU A 12 -2.25 -0.37 -12.44
N GLN A 13 -2.62 0.37 -11.39
CA GLN A 13 -2.81 1.82 -11.48
C GLN A 13 -1.60 2.62 -11.00
N HIS A 14 -0.78 2.02 -10.13
CA HIS A 14 0.29 2.72 -9.41
C HIS A 14 1.57 1.88 -9.28
N VAL A 15 2.05 1.33 -10.40
CA VAL A 15 3.23 0.44 -10.50
C VAL A 15 4.42 0.90 -9.65
N GLY A 16 4.75 2.20 -9.67
CA GLY A 16 5.84 2.77 -8.87
C GLY A 16 5.59 2.64 -7.36
N THR A 17 4.39 2.98 -6.89
CA THR A 17 4.02 2.82 -5.49
C THR A 17 3.97 1.35 -5.07
N TYR A 18 3.48 0.46 -5.94
CA TYR A 18 3.49 -0.98 -5.69
C TYR A 18 4.90 -1.55 -5.49
N SER A 19 5.88 -1.06 -6.26
CA SER A 19 7.28 -1.43 -6.12
C SER A 19 7.86 -1.07 -4.75
N PHE A 20 7.44 0.05 -4.15
CA PHE A 20 7.81 0.43 -2.77
C PHE A 20 7.05 -0.42 -1.75
N TYR A 21 5.75 -0.58 -1.93
CA TYR A 21 4.91 -1.39 -1.03
C TYR A 21 5.45 -2.81 -0.86
N ARG A 22 5.86 -3.47 -1.96
CA ARG A 22 6.45 -4.82 -1.95
C ARG A 22 7.74 -4.95 -1.13
N LYS A 23 8.47 -3.85 -0.93
CA LYS A 23 9.72 -3.80 -0.15
C LYS A 23 9.49 -3.51 1.33
N LEU A 24 8.27 -3.13 1.72
CA LEU A 24 7.96 -2.87 3.12
C LEU A 24 7.90 -4.17 3.95
N PRO A 25 8.24 -4.11 5.25
CA PRO A 25 8.00 -5.20 6.18
C PRO A 25 6.53 -5.68 6.14
N GLU A 26 6.31 -6.95 6.45
CA GLU A 26 4.95 -7.54 6.41
C GLU A 26 3.95 -6.78 7.29
N ARG A 27 4.35 -6.41 8.51
CA ARG A 27 3.55 -5.59 9.42
C ARG A 27 3.11 -4.27 8.79
N SER A 28 4.01 -3.56 8.14
CA SER A 28 3.68 -2.28 7.47
C SER A 28 2.71 -2.49 6.33
N ARG A 29 2.87 -3.59 5.56
CA ARG A 29 1.94 -3.94 4.48
C ARG A 29 0.55 -4.30 5.01
N GLU A 30 0.47 -5.01 6.13
CA GLU A 30 -0.80 -5.31 6.82
C GLU A 30 -1.49 -4.05 7.31
N GLU A 31 -0.79 -3.14 7.98
CA GLU A 31 -1.34 -1.84 8.41
C GLU A 31 -1.94 -1.05 7.24
N ILE A 32 -1.24 -0.99 6.10
CA ILE A 32 -1.70 -0.28 4.90
C ILE A 32 -2.94 -0.96 4.31
N PHE A 33 -3.01 -2.29 4.32
CA PHE A 33 -4.19 -3.00 3.86
C PHE A 33 -5.40 -2.82 4.79
N LEU A 34 -5.18 -2.75 6.11
CA LEU A 34 -6.22 -2.45 7.07
C LEU A 34 -6.79 -1.04 6.84
N ASP A 35 -5.94 -0.05 6.60
CA ASP A 35 -6.38 1.30 6.26
C ASP A 35 -7.20 1.33 4.96
N TYR A 36 -6.77 0.61 3.93
CA TYR A 36 -7.54 0.45 2.68
C TYR A 36 -8.92 -0.16 2.95
N SER A 37 -8.96 -1.21 3.77
CA SER A 37 -10.22 -1.87 4.16
C SER A 37 -11.11 -0.96 5.01
N GLY A 38 -10.52 0.00 5.74
CA GLY A 38 -11.20 1.06 6.48
C GLY A 38 -11.68 2.24 5.62
N GLY A 39 -11.47 2.21 4.30
CA GLY A 39 -11.93 3.24 3.38
C GLY A 39 -10.94 4.39 3.14
N ALA A 40 -9.67 4.23 3.50
CA ALA A 40 -8.64 5.20 3.15
C ALA A 40 -8.53 5.36 1.63
N SER A 41 -8.34 6.61 1.17
CA SER A 41 -8.18 6.88 -0.26
C SER A 41 -6.85 6.33 -0.78
N MET A 42 -6.82 5.95 -2.06
CA MET A 42 -5.59 5.48 -2.70
C MET A 42 -4.47 6.52 -2.64
N GLU A 43 -4.79 7.82 -2.71
CA GLU A 43 -3.80 8.89 -2.56
C GLU A 43 -3.13 8.87 -1.17
N ALA A 44 -3.94 8.76 -0.10
CA ALA A 44 -3.43 8.69 1.26
C ALA A 44 -2.55 7.44 1.48
N LEU A 45 -2.99 6.29 0.96
CA LEU A 45 -2.24 5.03 1.05
C LEU A 45 -0.91 5.11 0.30
N ARG A 46 -0.91 5.69 -0.91
CA ARG A 46 0.33 5.88 -1.69
C ARG A 46 1.33 6.76 -0.96
N LYS A 47 0.86 7.87 -0.36
CA LYS A 47 1.71 8.75 0.46
C LYS A 47 2.30 7.99 1.64
N LYS A 48 1.47 7.23 2.37
CA LYS A 48 1.91 6.40 3.50
C LYS A 48 2.95 5.34 3.09
N ILE A 49 2.75 4.68 1.95
CA ILE A 49 3.70 3.70 1.41
C ILE A 49 5.07 4.35 1.13
N ILE A 50 5.07 5.50 0.46
CA ILE A 50 6.31 6.22 0.13
C ILE A 50 7.02 6.69 1.40
N ASP A 51 6.27 7.26 2.33
CA ASP A 51 6.80 7.75 3.62
C ASP A 51 7.45 6.61 4.42
N ARG A 52 6.76 5.47 4.58
CA ARG A 52 7.30 4.27 5.24
C ARG A 52 8.52 3.68 4.54
N PHE A 53 8.62 3.84 3.22
CA PHE A 53 9.77 3.34 2.47
C PHE A 53 10.99 4.25 2.62
N LEU A 54 10.79 5.57 2.68
CA LEU A 54 11.85 6.56 2.87
C LEU A 54 12.30 6.68 4.33
N HIS A 55 11.39 6.39 5.27
CA HIS A 55 11.59 6.47 6.71
C HIS A 55 11.18 5.13 7.37
N PRO A 56 12.05 4.10 7.31
CA PRO A 56 11.75 2.74 7.77
C PRO A 56 11.55 2.61 9.29
#